data_AF-A0A453MRB4-F1
#
_entry.id   AF-A0A453MRB4-F1
#
_cell.length_a   1.000
_cell.length_b   1.000
_cell.length_c   1.000
_cell.angle_alpha   90.00
_cell.angle_beta   90.00
_cell.angle_gamma   90.00
#
_symmetry.space_group_name_H-M   'P 1'
#
loop_
_entity.id
_entity.type
_entity.pdbx_description
1 polymer ?
#
loop_
_entity_poly.entity_id
_entity_poly.type
_entity_poly.pdbx_seq_one_letter_code
_entity_poly.pdbx_strand_id
1 'polypeptide(L)'
;MVLSCCRFAKRKLDESVFMGNRLQVSYAPQFESLLDTKEKLEVRRNEVLTRIRSPAGSRPEGLSQYSLGQGSSSGNPHHHMNSNKSNFA
;
A
#
# COMPACT_ATOMS: atom_id res chain seq x y z
N MET A 1 5.74 -7.57 5.92
CA MET A 1 4.61 -7.21 5.04
C MET A 1 3.26 -7.39 5.75
N VAL A 2 3.05 -8.44 6.54
CA VAL A 2 1.77 -8.77 7.19
C VAL A 2 1.16 -7.66 8.07
N LEU A 3 1.94 -7.03 8.97
CA LEU A 3 1.41 -5.93 9.80
C LEU A 3 0.99 -4.70 8.97
N SER A 4 1.64 -4.45 7.83
CA SER A 4 1.25 -3.39 6.92
C SER A 4 -0.05 -3.72 6.20
N CYS A 5 -0.23 -4.97 5.77
CA CYS A 5 -1.44 -5.44 5.11
C CYS A 5 -2.65 -5.41 6.06
N CYS A 6 -2.50 -5.94 7.29
CA CYS A 6 -3.56 -5.86 8.30
C CYS A 6 -3.91 -4.41 8.64
N ARG A 7 -2.90 -3.52 8.73
CA ARG A 7 -3.13 -2.10 9.01
C ARG A 7 -3.74 -1.32 7.86
N PHE A 8 -3.45 -1.73 6.63
CA PHE A 8 -4.14 -1.22 5.46
C PHE A 8 -5.60 -1.70 5.43
N ALA A 9 -5.84 -2.99 5.65
CA ALA A 9 -7.19 -3.56 5.66
C ALA A 9 -8.08 -2.92 6.73
N LYS A 10 -7.60 -2.79 7.97
CA LYS A 10 -8.31 -2.08 9.05
C LYS A 10 -8.66 -0.66 8.63
N ARG A 11 -7.71 0.15 8.13
CA ARG A 11 -8.00 1.53 7.69
C ARG A 11 -9.00 1.61 6.54
N LYS A 12 -9.01 0.62 5.64
CA LYS A 12 -9.85 0.64 4.44
C LYS A 12 -11.28 0.14 4.73
N LEU A 13 -11.43 -0.79 5.66
CA LEU A 13 -12.69 -1.51 5.88
C LEU A 13 -13.43 -1.04 7.13
N ASP A 14 -12.76 -0.37 8.06
CA ASP A 14 -13.45 0.15 9.25
C ASP A 14 -14.49 1.20 8.89
N GLU A 15 -15.67 1.08 9.49
CA GLU A 15 -16.86 1.90 9.23
C GLU A 15 -17.36 1.88 7.78
N SER A 16 -16.73 1.09 6.91
CA SER A 16 -17.16 0.90 5.53
C SER A 16 -18.51 0.20 5.50
N VAL A 17 -19.38 0.63 4.59
CA VAL A 17 -20.73 0.06 4.46
C VAL A 17 -20.66 -1.22 3.61
N PHE A 18 -21.17 -2.31 4.17
CA PHE A 18 -21.27 -3.62 3.54
C PHE A 18 -22.67 -4.20 3.80
N MET A 19 -23.42 -4.45 2.72
CA MET A 19 -24.84 -4.84 2.76
C MET A 19 -25.70 -4.00 3.73
N GLY A 20 -25.54 -2.68 3.69
CA GLY A 20 -26.33 -1.75 4.51
C GLY A 20 -25.86 -1.62 5.97
N ASN A 21 -24.86 -2.38 6.40
CA ASN A 21 -24.28 -2.28 7.74
C ASN A 21 -22.87 -1.70 7.70
N ARG A 22 -22.45 -1.03 8.78
CA ARG A 22 -21.07 -0.55 8.93
C ARG A 22 -20.22 -1.65 9.54
N LEU A 23 -19.11 -1.98 8.89
CA LEU A 23 -18.18 -2.97 9.38
C LEU A 23 -17.36 -2.44 10.55
N GLN A 24 -17.23 -3.25 11.59
CA GLN A 24 -16.26 -3.05 12.66
C GLN A 24 -15.10 -4.01 12.44
N VAL A 25 -13.90 -3.47 12.29
CA VAL A 25 -12.70 -4.29 12.10
C VAL A 25 -11.78 -4.06 13.30
N SER A 26 -11.23 -5.11 13.88
CA SER A 26 -10.27 -4.99 14.98
C SER A 26 -9.14 -5.99 14.83
N TYR A 27 -8.00 -5.70 15.46
CA TYR A 27 -6.95 -6.70 15.63
C TYR A 27 -7.31 -7.56 16.83
N ALA A 28 -7.26 -8.88 16.67
CA ALA A 28 -7.58 -9.81 17.72
C ALA A 28 -6.56 -10.96 17.75
N PRO A 29 -5.32 -10.67 18.17
CA PRO A 29 -4.22 -11.65 18.18
C PRO A 29 -4.51 -12.86 19.08
N GLN A 30 -5.40 -12.73 20.06
CA GLN A 30 -5.82 -13.82 20.94
C GLN A 30 -6.54 -14.97 20.23
N PHE A 31 -7.04 -14.73 19.01
CA PHE A 31 -7.68 -15.77 18.19
C PHE A 31 -6.73 -16.36 17.15
N GLU A 32 -5.46 -15.97 17.15
CA GLU A 32 -4.47 -16.58 16.26
C GLU A 32 -4.08 -17.98 16.76
N SER A 33 -3.95 -18.93 15.83
CA SER A 33 -3.40 -20.24 16.18
C SER A 33 -1.87 -20.18 16.28
N LEU A 34 -1.29 -21.20 16.92
CA LEU A 34 0.17 -21.36 16.98
C LEU A 34 0.79 -21.51 15.58
N LEU A 35 0.07 -22.16 14.66
CA LEU A 35 0.51 -22.35 13.29
C LEU A 35 0.55 -21.00 12.54
N ASP A 36 -0.50 -20.20 12.64
CA ASP A 36 -0.58 -18.86 12.01
C ASP A 36 0.55 -17.96 12.51
N THR A 37 0.81 -18.02 13.82
CA THR A 37 1.88 -17.23 14.44
C THR A 37 3.25 -17.67 13.92
N LYS A 38 3.49 -18.99 13.83
CA LYS A 38 4.74 -19.55 13.31
C LYS A 38 4.98 -19.10 11.86
N GLU A 39 4.00 -19.24 10.99
CA GLU A 39 4.09 -18.83 9.58
C GLU A 39 4.43 -17.34 9.46
N LYS A 40 3.75 -16.48 10.23
CA LYS A 40 4.03 -15.03 10.26
C LYS A 40 5.47 -14.71 10.65
N LEU A 41 6.02 -15.44 11.65
CA LEU A 41 7.40 -15.25 12.09
C LEU A 41 8.41 -15.72 11.04
N GLU A 42 8.14 -16.83 10.35
CA GLU A 42 8.98 -17.34 9.26
C GLU A 42 9.03 -16.36 8.09
N VAL A 43 7.88 -15.85 7.66
CA VAL A 43 7.80 -14.78 6.64
C VAL A 43 8.63 -13.58 7.07
N ARG A 44 8.50 -13.14 8.33
CA ARG A 44 9.24 -11.98 8.84
C ARG A 44 10.75 -12.24 8.86
N ARG A 45 11.17 -13.43 9.27
CA ARG A 45 12.57 -13.84 9.24
C ARG A 45 13.14 -13.77 7.83
N ASN A 46 12.41 -14.29 6.84
CA ASN A 46 12.84 -14.26 5.44
C ASN A 46 12.93 -12.83 4.91
N GLU A 47 11.94 -11.98 5.15
CA GLU A 47 11.98 -10.55 4.78
C GLU A 47 13.18 -9.82 5.39
N VAL A 48 13.53 -10.12 6.64
CA VAL A 48 14.68 -9.53 7.32
C VAL A 48 15.99 -10.03 6.70
N LEU A 49 16.13 -11.34 6.51
CA LEU A 49 17.31 -11.94 5.90
C LEU A 49 17.53 -11.42 4.47
N THR A 50 16.49 -11.30 3.66
CA THR A 50 16.57 -10.73 2.32
C THR A 50 17.09 -9.29 2.36
N ARG A 51 16.57 -8.45 3.26
CA ARG A 51 17.04 -7.06 3.39
C ARG A 51 18.49 -6.94 3.87
N ILE A 52 18.92 -7.83 4.75
CA ILE A 52 20.31 -7.86 5.23
C ILE A 52 21.26 -8.34 4.13
N ARG A 53 20.86 -9.34 3.34
CA ARG A 53 21.65 -9.90 2.24
C ARG A 53 21.75 -8.99 1.02
N SER A 54 20.91 -7.98 0.91
CA SER A 54 20.92 -6.99 -0.17
C SER A 54 21.31 -5.60 0.38
N PRO A 55 22.62 -5.28 0.47
CA PRO A 55 23.04 -3.95 0.87
C PRO A 55 22.73 -2.95 -0.26
N ALA A 56 21.84 -2.01 0.03
CA ALA A 56 21.54 -0.79 -0.75
C ALA A 56 21.32 -0.96 -2.27
N GLY A 57 20.05 -1.08 -2.70
CA GLY A 57 19.67 -0.64 -4.05
C GLY A 57 18.56 -1.42 -4.76
N SER A 58 18.43 -2.72 -4.54
CA SER A 58 17.37 -3.50 -5.19
C SER A 58 16.12 -3.54 -4.31
N ARG A 59 15.23 -2.57 -4.47
CA ARG A 59 13.82 -2.77 -4.09
C ARG A 59 13.34 -4.02 -4.85
N PRO A 60 12.81 -5.06 -4.20
CA PRO A 60 12.15 -6.11 -4.94
C PRO A 60 10.91 -5.51 -5.59
N GLU A 61 10.98 -5.26 -6.89
CA GLU A 61 9.85 -4.91 -7.73
C GLU A 61 8.88 -6.10 -7.73
N GLY A 62 7.75 -5.91 -7.06
CA GLY A 62 6.48 -6.55 -7.40
C GLY A 62 6.40 -8.07 -7.31
N LEU A 63 6.09 -8.59 -6.13
CA LEU A 63 4.98 -9.55 -6.04
C LEU A 63 3.70 -8.76 -5.71
N SER A 64 3.27 -7.92 -6.65
CA SER A 64 1.95 -7.30 -6.64
C SER A 64 1.09 -8.01 -7.67
N GLN A 65 0.81 -9.29 -7.44
CA GLN A 65 -0.21 -10.01 -8.20
C GLN A 65 -1.57 -9.78 -7.53
N TYR A 66 -2.07 -8.55 -7.67
CA TYR A 66 -3.49 -8.28 -7.68
C TYR A 66 -3.69 -7.26 -8.79
N SER A 67 -4.36 -7.69 -9.86
CA SER A 67 -4.67 -6.83 -10.99
C SER A 67 -5.52 -5.66 -10.50
N LEU A 68 -4.91 -4.47 -10.45
CA LEU A 68 -5.65 -3.22 -10.30
C LEU A 68 -6.41 -2.99 -11.60
N GLY A 69 -7.74 -2.93 -11.50
CA GLY A 69 -8.62 -2.61 -12.61
C GLY A 69 -8.18 -1.32 -13.31
N GLN A 70 -8.22 -1.37 -14.63
CA GLN A 70 -7.89 -0.29 -15.55
C GLN A 70 -8.67 0.98 -15.18
N GLY A 71 -7.95 2.03 -14.81
CA GLY A 71 -8.41 3.41 -14.82
C GLY A 71 -7.46 4.21 -15.69
N SER A 72 -7.61 4.10 -17.00
CA SER A 72 -6.89 4.92 -17.97
C SER A 72 -7.37 6.37 -17.86
N SER A 73 -6.60 7.23 -17.20
CA SER A 73 -6.74 8.69 -17.35
C SER A 73 -5.60 9.17 -18.25
N SER A 74 -5.85 9.14 -19.55
CA SER A 74 -5.06 9.84 -20.55
C SER A 74 -5.56 11.29 -20.64
N GLY A 75 -4.69 12.27 -20.39
CA GLY A 75 -4.99 13.65 -20.76
C GLY A 75 -4.23 14.68 -19.94
N ASN A 76 -2.97 14.94 -20.30
CA ASN A 76 -2.39 16.27 -20.09
C ASN A 76 -2.67 17.11 -21.34
N PRO A 77 -3.06 18.38 -21.18
CA PRO A 77 -2.41 19.42 -21.96
C PRO A 77 -1.93 20.59 -21.09
N HIS A 78 -0.62 20.78 -21.15
CA HIS A 78 0.11 22.04 -21.35
C HIS A 78 -0.69 23.37 -21.20
N HIS A 79 -0.54 24.04 -20.05
CA HIS A 79 -0.88 25.46 -19.92
C HIS A 79 0.40 26.31 -20.04
N HIS A 80 0.59 26.88 -21.23
CA HIS A 80 1.50 28.00 -21.47
C HIS A 80 0.73 29.29 -21.17
N MET A 81 1.14 30.04 -20.13
CA MET A 81 0.62 31.40 -19.91
C MET A 81 1.75 32.41 -20.07
N ASN A 82 1.60 33.19 -21.14
CA ASN A 82 2.41 34.31 -21.59
C ASN A 82 2.43 35.45 -20.55
N SER A 83 3.62 35.89 -20.15
CA SER A 83 3.80 37.11 -19.36
C SER A 83 4.38 38.20 -20.26
N ASN A 84 3.52 39.14 -20.67
CA ASN A 84 3.89 40.27 -21.49
C ASN A 84 4.92 41.16 -20.78
N LYS A 85 6.02 41.41 -21.48
CA LYS A 85 7.08 42.37 -21.11
C LYS A 85 6.74 43.74 -21.71
N SER A 86 6.54 44.74 -20.86
CA SER A 86 6.69 46.18 -21.17
C SER A 86 7.38 46.81 -19.94
N ASN A 87 8.70 46.92 -19.94
CA ASN A 87 9.53 48.03 -20.44
C ASN A 87 9.25 49.39 -19.78
N PHE A 88 10.28 49.84 -19.06
CA PHE A 88 10.69 51.21 -18.73
C PHE A 88 10.00 52.35 -19.48
N ALA A 89 9.49 53.32 -18.70
CA ALA A 89 9.77 54.75 -18.83
C ALA A 89 9.49 55.43 -17.47
#